data_AF-A0A839RJF7-F1
#
_entry.id   AF-A0A839RJF7-F1
#
_cell.length_a   1.000
_cell.length_b   1.000
_cell.length_c   1.000
_cell.angle_alpha   90.00
_cell.angle_beta   90.00
_cell.angle_gamma   90.00
#
_symmetry.space_group_name_H-M   'P 1'
#
loop_
_entity.id
_entity.type
_entity.pdbx_description
1 polymer ?
#
loop_
_entity_poly.entity_id
_entity_poly.type
_entity_poly.pdbx_seq_one_letter_code
_entity_poly.pdbx_strand_id
1 'polypeptide(L)'
;MDFKAQREIERRLEPWSSALGADRTAYSHHVLRVLGLCDLLWERSPDSEIPPSGREEYLTALAFHDLGIWSAGTMDYLGPSVALAHQWLDEHGQGHHRAAVAQMIEHHHKLRPAGRAISPVEIVRRADLIDVTLGLIAFGIPRRKYRDLLHAFPDAGFHPKLVKMIGGRFLAHPLSPMPMIRL
;
A
#
# COMPACT_ATOMS: atom_id res chain seq x y z
N MET A 1 6.69 6.11 -13.46
CA MET A 1 6.03 4.80 -13.35
C MET A 1 5.49 4.42 -14.72
N ASP A 2 5.76 3.19 -15.17
CA ASP A 2 5.33 2.71 -16.49
C ASP A 2 3.82 2.39 -16.50
N PHE A 3 3.18 2.56 -17.66
CA PHE A 3 1.77 2.23 -17.90
C PHE A 3 1.45 0.76 -17.59
N LYS A 4 2.44 -0.14 -17.70
CA LYS A 4 2.27 -1.55 -17.35
C LYS A 4 1.90 -1.74 -15.88
N ALA A 5 2.60 -1.08 -14.96
CA ALA A 5 2.35 -1.20 -13.53
C ALA A 5 0.95 -0.69 -13.17
N GLN A 6 0.53 0.44 -13.75
CA GLN A 6 -0.81 0.97 -13.56
C GLN A 6 -1.89 -0.03 -14.00
N ARG A 7 -1.75 -0.62 -15.20
CA ARG A 7 -2.70 -1.64 -15.67
C ARG A 7 -2.75 -2.86 -14.76
N GLU A 8 -1.62 -3.29 -14.23
CA GLU A 8 -1.56 -4.43 -13.30
C GLU A 8 -2.23 -4.14 -11.95
N ILE A 9 -2.13 -2.92 -11.43
CA ILE A 9 -2.88 -2.49 -10.24
C ILE A 9 -4.38 -2.46 -10.54
N GLU A 10 -4.79 -1.83 -11.65
CA GLU A 10 -6.20 -1.75 -12.02
C GLU A 10 -6.81 -3.15 -12.22
N ARG A 11 -6.08 -4.07 -12.86
CA ARG A 11 -6.51 -5.46 -13.06
C ARG A 11 -6.74 -6.21 -11.72
N ARG A 12 -5.89 -5.96 -10.71
CA ARG A 12 -6.03 -6.55 -9.37
C ARG A 12 -7.22 -6.02 -8.61
N LEU A 13 -7.52 -4.74 -8.79
CA LEU A 13 -8.58 -4.04 -8.07
C LEU A 13 -9.95 -4.15 -8.76
N GLU A 14 -9.99 -4.52 -10.03
CA GLU A 14 -11.24 -4.59 -10.81
C GLU A 14 -12.34 -5.48 -10.18
N PRO A 15 -12.03 -6.69 -9.67
CA PRO A 15 -13.05 -7.50 -8.99
C PRO A 15 -13.67 -6.83 -7.76
N TRP A 16 -13.02 -5.79 -7.22
CA TRP A 16 -13.38 -5.09 -5.99
C TRP A 16 -14.00 -3.72 -6.24
N SER A 17 -14.24 -3.36 -7.50
CA SER A 17 -14.83 -2.06 -7.88
C SER A 17 -16.16 -1.79 -7.16
N SER A 18 -17.00 -2.81 -6.96
CA SER A 18 -18.26 -2.69 -6.20
C SER A 18 -18.04 -2.39 -4.71
N ALA A 19 -17.10 -3.11 -4.06
CA ALA A 19 -16.81 -2.93 -2.64
C ALA A 19 -16.14 -1.58 -2.36
N LEU A 20 -15.25 -1.14 -3.25
CA LEU A 20 -14.58 0.17 -3.17
C LEU A 20 -15.54 1.32 -3.49
N GLY A 21 -16.48 1.12 -4.40
CA GLY A 21 -17.51 2.09 -4.77
C GLY A 21 -16.90 3.46 -5.09
N ALA A 22 -17.36 4.51 -4.40
CA ALA A 22 -16.88 5.88 -4.59
C ALA A 22 -15.40 6.08 -4.21
N ASP A 23 -14.83 5.21 -3.39
CA ASP A 23 -13.43 5.30 -2.96
C ASP A 23 -12.46 4.64 -3.97
N ARG A 24 -12.97 4.01 -5.04
CA ARG A 24 -12.17 3.24 -6.02
C ARG A 24 -11.00 4.03 -6.59
N THR A 25 -11.24 5.25 -7.05
CA THR A 25 -10.20 6.12 -7.62
C THR A 25 -9.20 6.56 -6.55
N ALA A 26 -9.69 6.97 -5.38
CA ALA A 26 -8.85 7.41 -4.26
C ALA A 26 -7.88 6.31 -3.83
N TYR A 27 -8.39 5.08 -3.69
CA TYR A 27 -7.59 3.92 -3.31
C TYR A 27 -6.58 3.54 -4.41
N SER A 28 -7.01 3.44 -5.67
CA SER A 28 -6.09 3.21 -6.81
C SER A 28 -4.94 4.20 -6.83
N HIS A 29 -5.25 5.49 -6.69
CA HIS A 29 -4.24 6.54 -6.73
C HIS A 29 -3.28 6.45 -5.55
N HIS A 30 -3.75 6.14 -4.35
CA HIS A 30 -2.89 5.87 -3.20
C HIS A 30 -1.93 4.70 -3.49
N VAL A 31 -2.44 3.55 -3.94
CA VAL A 31 -1.63 2.38 -4.33
C VAL A 31 -0.55 2.75 -5.34
N LEU A 32 -0.91 3.56 -6.36
CA LEU A 32 0.01 4.00 -7.41
C LEU A 32 1.06 5.00 -6.90
N ARG A 33 0.70 5.90 -5.98
CA ARG A 33 1.68 6.79 -5.34
C ARG A 33 2.65 6.01 -4.47
N VAL A 34 2.17 5.07 -3.66
CA VAL A 34 3.01 4.20 -2.83
C VAL A 34 3.93 3.36 -3.70
N LEU A 35 3.45 2.78 -4.79
CA LEU A 35 4.30 2.02 -5.72
C LEU A 35 5.38 2.90 -6.37
N GLY A 36 5.04 4.12 -6.79
CA GLY A 36 6.02 5.08 -7.30
C GLY A 36 7.04 5.51 -6.24
N LEU A 37 6.65 5.60 -4.97
CA LEU A 37 7.55 5.87 -3.84
C LEU A 37 8.47 4.68 -3.56
N CYS A 38 7.99 3.44 -3.70
CA CYS A 38 8.83 2.25 -3.63
C CYS A 38 9.94 2.29 -4.69
N ASP A 39 9.61 2.61 -5.95
CA ASP A 39 10.59 2.78 -7.02
C ASP A 39 11.65 3.85 -6.67
N LEU A 40 11.21 5.03 -6.20
CA LEU A 40 12.12 6.12 -5.82
C LEU A 40 13.03 5.76 -4.63
N LEU A 41 12.55 4.97 -3.67
CA LEU A 41 13.37 4.49 -2.56
C LEU A 41 14.38 3.44 -3.03
N TRP A 42 13.96 2.53 -3.91
CA TRP A 42 14.82 1.51 -4.52
C TRP A 42 15.93 2.12 -5.40
N GLU A 43 15.61 3.15 -6.21
CA GLU A 43 16.58 3.83 -7.10
C GLU A 43 17.82 4.35 -6.36
N ARG A 44 17.68 4.66 -5.06
CA ARG A 44 18.77 5.17 -4.23
C ARG A 44 19.74 4.08 -3.77
N SER A 45 19.32 2.82 -3.76
CA SER A 45 20.15 1.68 -3.41
C SER A 45 19.59 0.40 -4.05
N PRO A 46 19.73 0.23 -5.37
CA PRO A 46 19.16 -0.92 -6.08
C PRO A 46 19.69 -2.26 -5.54
N ASP A 47 18.78 -3.21 -5.33
CA ASP A 47 19.08 -4.57 -4.86
C ASP A 47 18.78 -5.66 -5.90
N SER A 48 18.25 -5.25 -7.05
CA SER A 48 17.80 -6.08 -8.17
C SER A 48 17.89 -5.24 -9.45
N GLU A 49 17.81 -5.87 -10.62
CA GLU A 49 17.70 -5.18 -11.91
C GLU A 49 16.27 -4.65 -12.15
N ILE A 50 15.27 -5.27 -11.53
CA ILE A 50 13.86 -4.95 -11.74
C ILE A 50 13.38 -4.03 -10.61
N PRO A 51 12.81 -2.84 -10.91
CA PRO A 51 12.25 -1.97 -9.89
C PRO A 51 11.02 -2.63 -9.21
N PRO A 52 10.63 -2.18 -8.01
CA PRO A 52 9.40 -2.63 -7.35
C PRO A 52 8.16 -2.68 -8.25
N SER A 53 7.95 -1.68 -9.10
CA SER A 53 6.81 -1.64 -10.05
C SER A 53 6.82 -2.72 -11.14
N GLY A 54 7.93 -3.44 -11.32
CA GLY A 54 8.03 -4.60 -12.21
C GLY A 54 7.93 -5.95 -11.50
N ARG A 55 7.77 -5.98 -10.17
CA ARG A 55 7.86 -7.18 -9.34
C ARG A 55 6.49 -7.59 -8.79
N GLU A 56 6.15 -8.87 -8.92
CA GLU A 56 4.83 -9.42 -8.58
C GLU A 56 4.48 -9.22 -7.10
N GLU A 57 5.44 -9.40 -6.20
CA GLU A 57 5.22 -9.26 -4.77
C GLU A 57 4.83 -7.82 -4.37
N TYR A 58 5.35 -6.80 -5.05
CA TYR A 58 4.99 -5.40 -4.76
C TYR A 58 3.64 -5.04 -5.37
N LEU A 59 3.40 -5.43 -6.62
CA LEU A 59 2.12 -5.18 -7.30
C LEU A 59 0.96 -5.80 -6.52
N THR A 60 1.15 -7.02 -6.04
CA THR A 60 0.14 -7.71 -5.24
C THR A 60 0.06 -7.15 -3.83
N ALA A 61 1.16 -7.00 -3.09
CA ALA A 61 1.09 -6.45 -1.74
C ALA A 61 0.41 -5.07 -1.71
N LEU A 62 0.79 -4.16 -2.61
CA LEU A 62 0.24 -2.81 -2.62
C LEU A 62 -1.21 -2.76 -3.14
N ALA A 63 -1.61 -3.59 -4.11
CA ALA A 63 -3.02 -3.62 -4.49
C ALA A 63 -3.92 -4.05 -3.32
N PHE A 64 -3.45 -4.99 -2.49
CA PHE A 64 -4.30 -5.61 -1.47
C PHE A 64 -4.10 -5.06 -0.05
N HIS A 65 -3.04 -4.30 0.25
CA HIS A 65 -2.63 -3.99 1.64
C HIS A 65 -3.76 -3.40 2.51
N ASP A 66 -4.53 -2.45 1.97
CA ASP A 66 -5.63 -1.78 2.67
C ASP A 66 -7.01 -2.26 2.20
N LEU A 67 -7.07 -3.16 1.22
CA LEU A 67 -8.34 -3.54 0.58
C LEU A 67 -9.35 -4.18 1.54
N GLY A 68 -8.84 -4.85 2.60
CA GLY A 68 -9.65 -5.39 3.69
C GLY A 68 -10.55 -4.37 4.39
N ILE A 69 -10.21 -3.06 4.34
CA ILE A 69 -11.06 -1.98 4.87
C ILE A 69 -12.43 -2.01 4.20
N TRP A 70 -12.46 -2.19 2.88
CA TRP A 70 -13.68 -2.18 2.08
C TRP A 70 -14.28 -3.57 1.92
N SER A 71 -13.46 -4.56 1.59
CA SER A 71 -13.94 -5.92 1.31
C SER A 71 -14.49 -6.64 2.55
N ALA A 72 -13.92 -6.37 3.73
CA ALA A 72 -14.37 -6.94 5.00
C ALA A 72 -15.03 -5.90 5.94
N GLY A 73 -15.11 -4.63 5.54
CA GLY A 73 -15.81 -3.59 6.29
C GLY A 73 -15.24 -3.34 7.70
N THR A 74 -13.92 -3.53 7.89
CA THR A 74 -13.26 -3.49 9.20
C THR A 74 -11.97 -2.70 9.16
N MET A 75 -11.58 -2.10 10.29
CA MET A 75 -10.24 -1.51 10.42
C MET A 75 -9.19 -2.50 10.96
N ASP A 76 -9.60 -3.69 11.39
CA ASP A 76 -8.70 -4.82 11.64
C ASP A 76 -8.50 -5.63 10.35
N TYR A 77 -8.02 -4.94 9.32
CA TYR A 77 -8.10 -5.39 7.93
C TYR A 77 -6.87 -6.18 7.46
N LEU A 78 -5.78 -6.22 8.23
CA LEU A 78 -4.53 -6.85 7.77
C LEU A 78 -4.71 -8.32 7.41
N GLY A 79 -5.40 -9.09 8.24
CA GLY A 79 -5.73 -10.50 7.96
C GLY A 79 -6.57 -10.67 6.68
N PRO A 80 -7.72 -9.97 6.56
CA PRO A 80 -8.49 -9.93 5.33
C PRO A 80 -7.68 -9.55 4.08
N SER A 81 -6.86 -8.50 4.14
CA SER A 81 -5.99 -8.07 3.05
C SER A 81 -4.98 -9.14 2.64
N VAL A 82 -4.33 -9.81 3.60
CA VAL A 82 -3.40 -10.92 3.33
C VAL A 82 -4.12 -12.09 2.66
N ALA A 83 -5.33 -12.43 3.13
CA ALA A 83 -6.12 -13.51 2.55
C ALA A 83 -6.45 -13.25 1.07
N LEU A 84 -6.89 -12.03 0.73
CA LEU A 84 -7.16 -11.63 -0.65
C LEU A 84 -5.89 -11.67 -1.52
N ALA A 85 -4.77 -11.18 -0.98
CA ALA A 85 -3.51 -11.19 -1.70
C ALA A 85 -3.01 -12.62 -1.97
N HIS A 86 -3.17 -13.54 -1.00
CA HIS A 86 -2.82 -14.94 -1.18
C HIS A 86 -3.71 -15.64 -2.19
N GLN A 87 -5.02 -15.40 -2.13
CA GLN A 87 -5.95 -15.94 -3.11
C GLN A 87 -5.55 -15.51 -4.53
N TRP A 88 -5.25 -14.22 -4.73
CA TRP A 88 -4.78 -13.72 -6.02
C TRP A 88 -3.51 -14.43 -6.49
N LEU A 89 -2.51 -14.58 -5.62
CA LEU A 89 -1.26 -15.25 -5.97
C LEU A 89 -1.48 -16.72 -6.35
N ASP A 90 -2.29 -17.44 -5.58
CA ASP A 90 -2.57 -18.86 -5.82
C ASP A 90 -3.30 -19.05 -7.16
N GLU A 91 -4.31 -18.23 -7.45
CA GLU A 91 -5.07 -18.25 -8.71
C GLU A 91 -4.20 -17.95 -9.94
N HIS A 92 -3.09 -17.23 -9.77
CA HIS A 92 -2.17 -16.85 -10.85
C HIS A 92 -0.86 -17.66 -10.86
N GLY A 93 -0.75 -18.73 -10.04
CA GLY A 93 0.45 -19.56 -9.98
C GLY A 93 1.67 -18.88 -9.35
N GLN A 94 1.46 -17.80 -8.60
CA GLN A 94 2.48 -16.95 -7.97
C GLN A 94 2.59 -17.21 -6.44
N GLY A 95 2.11 -18.36 -5.95
CA GLY A 95 2.05 -18.69 -4.53
C GLY A 95 3.39 -18.65 -3.78
N HIS A 96 4.52 -18.76 -4.49
CA HIS A 96 5.86 -18.61 -3.91
C HIS A 96 6.13 -17.20 -3.34
N HIS A 97 5.37 -16.18 -3.75
CA HIS A 97 5.47 -14.82 -3.21
C HIS A 97 4.69 -14.61 -1.90
N ARG A 98 3.87 -15.56 -1.45
CA ARG A 98 2.94 -15.38 -0.31
C ARG A 98 3.64 -14.86 0.94
N ALA A 99 4.73 -15.49 1.36
CA ALA A 99 5.45 -15.07 2.57
C ALA A 99 5.99 -13.62 2.48
N ALA A 100 6.44 -13.18 1.32
CA ALA A 100 6.92 -11.81 1.12
C ALA A 100 5.76 -10.80 1.12
N VAL A 101 4.67 -11.14 0.43
CA VAL A 101 3.46 -10.32 0.34
C VAL A 101 2.79 -10.16 1.71
N ALA A 102 2.66 -11.25 2.47
CA ALA A 102 2.12 -11.19 3.83
C ALA A 102 2.94 -10.24 4.71
N GLN A 103 4.27 -10.36 4.70
CA GLN A 103 5.12 -9.48 5.51
C GLN A 103 5.02 -8.00 5.11
N MET A 104 4.93 -7.69 3.82
CA MET A 104 4.72 -6.32 3.36
C MET A 104 3.38 -5.76 3.86
N ILE A 105 2.30 -6.54 3.75
CA ILE A 105 0.97 -6.13 4.23
C ILE A 105 0.93 -6.07 5.76
N GLU A 106 1.48 -7.02 6.50
CA GLU A 106 1.37 -7.02 7.95
C GLU A 106 2.22 -5.94 8.64
N HIS A 107 3.23 -5.40 7.95
CA HIS A 107 4.20 -4.49 8.55
C HIS A 107 4.27 -3.10 7.90
N HIS A 108 3.41 -2.76 6.93
CA HIS A 108 3.45 -1.43 6.31
C HIS A 108 3.18 -0.27 7.30
N HIS A 109 2.41 -0.52 8.38
CA HIS A 109 2.20 0.43 9.49
C HIS A 109 3.14 0.23 10.69
N LYS A 110 4.18 -0.61 10.57
CA LYS A 110 5.08 -0.89 11.70
C LYS A 110 5.79 0.40 12.14
N LEU A 111 5.79 0.68 13.45
CA LEU A 111 6.37 1.92 13.99
C LEU A 111 7.89 1.93 13.92
N ARG A 112 8.51 0.76 14.07
CA ARG A 112 9.96 0.56 13.98
C ARG A 112 10.36 0.00 12.62
N PRO A 113 11.63 0.18 12.22
CA PRO A 113 12.13 -0.43 10.99
C PRO A 113 11.82 -1.93 10.92
N ALA A 114 11.38 -2.39 9.76
CA ALA A 114 10.99 -3.78 9.47
C ALA A 114 12.09 -4.52 8.70
N GLY A 115 13.36 -4.21 8.99
CA GLY A 115 14.53 -4.80 8.34
C GLY A 115 15.53 -3.75 7.85
N ARG A 116 16.39 -4.16 6.90
CA ARG A 116 17.35 -3.28 6.24
C ARG A 116 16.59 -2.28 5.36
N ALA A 117 17.17 -1.10 5.13
CA ALA A 117 16.54 -0.04 4.33
C ALA A 117 16.09 -0.46 2.92
N ILE A 118 16.73 -1.49 2.36
CA ILE A 118 16.45 -2.06 1.03
C ILE A 118 15.52 -3.27 1.07
N SER A 119 15.11 -3.77 2.25
CA SER A 119 14.20 -4.92 2.28
C SER A 119 12.82 -4.50 1.73
N PRO A 120 12.11 -5.38 1.00
CA PRO A 120 10.79 -5.05 0.46
C PRO A 120 9.80 -4.55 1.52
N VAL A 121 9.84 -5.15 2.71
CA VAL A 121 8.99 -4.75 3.85
C VAL A 121 9.30 -3.32 4.30
N GLU A 122 10.57 -2.95 4.44
CA GLU A 122 10.95 -1.60 4.87
C GLU A 122 10.71 -0.56 3.77
N ILE A 123 10.86 -0.93 2.49
CA ILE A 123 10.54 -0.06 1.35
C ILE A 123 9.05 0.26 1.35
N VAL A 124 8.17 -0.76 1.43
CA VAL A 124 6.72 -0.56 1.47
C VAL A 124 6.31 0.27 2.69
N ARG A 125 6.83 -0.07 3.89
CA ARG A 125 6.55 0.68 5.12
C ARG A 125 6.92 2.16 5.01
N ARG A 126 8.07 2.47 4.41
CA ARG A 126 8.50 3.86 4.20
C ARG A 126 7.66 4.56 3.14
N ALA A 127 7.41 3.90 2.01
CA ALA A 127 6.62 4.45 0.92
C ALA A 127 5.20 4.79 1.37
N ASP A 128 4.56 3.87 2.09
CA ASP A 128 3.23 4.09 2.68
C ASP A 128 3.26 5.27 3.66
N LEU A 129 4.22 5.27 4.60
CA LEU A 129 4.36 6.38 5.56
C LEU A 129 4.60 7.74 4.89
N ILE A 130 5.32 7.78 3.76
CA ILE A 130 5.49 9.00 2.98
C ILE A 130 4.14 9.46 2.43
N ASP A 131 3.35 8.57 1.82
CA ASP A 131 2.07 8.98 1.23
C ASP A 131 1.08 9.40 2.31
N VAL A 132 0.82 8.58 3.33
CA VAL A 132 -0.18 8.87 4.39
C VAL A 132 0.13 10.13 5.20
N THR A 133 1.41 10.58 5.20
CA THR A 133 1.83 11.83 5.84
C THR A 133 1.92 13.01 4.87
N LEU A 134 1.48 12.85 3.62
CA LEU A 134 1.59 13.84 2.55
C LEU A 134 3.03 14.35 2.36
N GLY A 135 4.01 13.46 2.54
CA GLY A 135 5.43 13.74 2.41
C GLY A 135 6.03 14.59 3.55
N LEU A 136 5.36 14.68 4.70
CA LEU A 136 5.96 15.26 5.92
C LEU A 136 7.14 14.41 6.41
N ILE A 137 6.99 13.09 6.37
CA ILE A 137 8.09 12.14 6.53
C ILE A 137 8.51 11.70 5.13
N ALA A 138 9.79 11.85 4.78
CA ALA A 138 10.24 11.72 3.38
C ALA A 138 11.33 10.68 3.14
N PHE A 139 12.04 10.21 4.18
CA PHE A 139 13.17 9.26 4.06
C PHE A 139 14.24 9.61 3.00
N GLY A 140 14.43 10.91 2.73
CA GLY A 140 15.35 11.40 1.71
C GLY A 140 14.77 11.55 0.30
N ILE A 141 13.47 11.29 0.10
CA ILE A 141 12.78 11.58 -1.16
C ILE A 141 12.55 13.09 -1.28
N PRO A 142 12.98 13.74 -2.38
CA PRO A 142 12.72 15.16 -2.60
C PRO A 142 11.23 15.47 -2.69
N ARG A 143 10.77 16.54 -2.03
CA ARG A 143 9.35 16.97 -2.08
C ARG A 143 8.81 17.12 -3.50
N ARG A 144 9.64 17.55 -4.45
CA ARG A 144 9.27 17.66 -5.87
C ARG A 144 8.86 16.31 -6.46
N LYS A 145 9.59 15.23 -6.17
CA LYS A 145 9.28 13.89 -6.67
C LYS A 145 7.95 13.37 -6.12
N TYR A 146 7.67 13.62 -4.84
CA TYR A 146 6.36 13.29 -4.26
C TYR A 146 5.23 14.12 -4.89
N ARG A 147 5.46 15.42 -5.13
CA ARG A 147 4.50 16.27 -5.86
C ARG A 147 4.23 15.78 -7.28
N ASP A 148 5.26 15.31 -7.99
CA ASP A 148 5.11 14.75 -9.34
C ASP A 148 4.18 13.52 -9.30
N LEU A 149 4.28 12.67 -8.26
CA LEU A 149 3.36 11.54 -8.03
C LEU A 149 1.94 12.01 -7.70
N LEU A 150 1.76 13.02 -6.85
CA LEU A 150 0.44 13.60 -6.57
C LEU A 150 -0.21 14.25 -7.80
N HIS A 151 0.59 14.85 -8.70
CA HIS A 151 0.08 15.38 -9.96
C HIS A 151 -0.37 14.28 -10.91
N ALA A 152 0.38 13.17 -10.99
CA ALA A 152 0.01 12.02 -11.81
C ALA A 152 -1.17 11.22 -11.24
N PHE A 153 -1.24 11.09 -9.92
CA PHE A 153 -2.26 10.33 -9.19
C PHE A 153 -2.82 11.20 -8.04
N PRO A 154 -3.75 12.11 -8.35
CA PRO A 154 -4.33 13.03 -7.37
C PRO A 154 -4.92 12.30 -6.16
N ASP A 155 -4.92 12.95 -5.00
CA ASP A 155 -5.45 12.39 -3.75
C ASP A 155 -6.87 11.80 -3.91
N ALA A 156 -7.71 12.48 -4.68
CA ALA A 156 -9.10 12.09 -4.95
C ALA A 156 -9.93 11.81 -3.68
N GLY A 157 -9.57 12.41 -2.55
CA GLY A 157 -10.27 12.26 -1.28
C GLY A 157 -9.73 11.16 -0.36
N PHE A 158 -8.60 10.52 -0.70
CA PHE A 158 -8.01 9.44 0.09
C PHE A 158 -7.66 9.87 1.52
N HIS A 159 -6.87 10.94 1.69
CA HIS A 159 -6.45 11.38 3.03
C HIS A 159 -7.61 11.84 3.92
N PRO A 160 -8.56 12.66 3.44
CA PRO A 160 -9.76 12.98 4.22
C PRO A 160 -10.56 11.73 4.63
N LYS A 161 -10.67 10.73 3.74
CA LYS A 161 -11.34 9.46 4.02
C LYS A 161 -10.62 8.68 5.11
N LEU A 162 -9.28 8.58 5.04
CA LEU A 162 -8.47 7.91 6.06
C LEU A 162 -8.68 8.53 7.45
N VAL A 163 -8.64 9.86 7.55
CA VAL A 163 -8.90 10.59 8.81
C VAL A 163 -10.30 10.28 9.34
N LYS A 164 -11.32 10.28 8.48
CA LYS A 164 -12.70 9.95 8.86
C LYS A 164 -12.82 8.52 9.41
N MET A 165 -12.18 7.55 8.76
CA MET A 165 -12.23 6.14 9.18
C MET A 165 -11.52 5.93 10.52
N ILE A 166 -10.32 6.49 10.68
CA ILE A 166 -9.56 6.42 11.95
C ILE A 166 -10.34 7.11 13.08
N GLY A 167 -10.86 8.31 12.84
CA GLY A 167 -11.66 9.04 13.82
C GLY A 167 -12.93 8.30 14.24
N GLY A 168 -13.67 7.75 13.27
CA GLY A 168 -14.85 6.94 13.55
C GLY A 168 -14.53 5.69 14.37
N ARG A 169 -13.42 5.01 14.07
CA ARG A 169 -12.98 3.86 14.87
C ARG A 169 -12.53 4.25 16.28
N PHE A 170 -11.82 5.35 16.44
CA PHE A 170 -11.37 5.81 17.75
C PHE A 170 -12.57 6.01 18.70
N LEU A 171 -13.68 6.55 18.18
CA LEU A 171 -14.92 6.72 18.94
C LEU A 171 -15.57 5.38 19.31
N ALA A 172 -15.59 4.41 18.39
CA ALA A 172 -16.22 3.11 18.62
C ALA A 172 -15.37 2.14 19.47
N HIS A 173 -14.04 2.25 19.42
CA HIS A 173 -13.10 1.30 20.04
C HIS A 173 -11.92 2.03 20.73
N PRO A 174 -12.16 2.79 21.81
CA PRO A 174 -11.14 3.64 22.44
C PRO A 174 -9.97 2.84 23.03
N LEU A 175 -10.18 1.58 23.43
CA LEU A 175 -9.14 0.71 23.98
C LEU A 175 -8.34 -0.07 22.92
N SER A 176 -8.80 -0.08 21.66
CA SER A 176 -8.10 -0.71 20.53
C SER A 176 -8.37 0.05 19.22
N PRO A 177 -7.95 1.33 19.14
CA PRO A 177 -8.34 2.19 18.04
C PRO A 177 -7.58 1.89 16.75
N MET A 178 -6.36 1.33 16.85
CA MET A 178 -5.44 1.14 15.72
C MET A 178 -4.95 -0.31 15.61
N PRO A 179 -5.83 -1.29 15.31
CA PRO A 179 -5.48 -2.71 15.29
C PRO A 179 -4.50 -3.10 14.17
N MET A 180 -4.35 -2.24 13.15
CA MET A 180 -3.38 -2.42 12.06
C MET A 180 -1.95 -1.99 12.41
N ILE A 181 -1.74 -1.23 13.49
CA ILE A 181 -0.38 -0.83 13.89
C ILE A 181 0.35 -2.04 14.49
N ARG A 182 1.64 -2.17 14.14
CA ARG A 182 2.57 -3.13 14.72
C ARG A 182 3.75 -2.42 15.39
N LEU A 183 4.22 -2.98 16.50
CA LEU A 183 5.42 -2.53 17.21
C LEU A 183 6.70 -3.01 16.52
#